data_AF-A0A1F3LVA8-F1
#
_entry.id   AF-A0A1F3LVA8-F1
#
_cell.length_a   1.000
_cell.length_b   1.000
_cell.length_c   1.000
_cell.angle_alpha   90.00
_cell.angle_beta   90.00
_cell.angle_gamma   90.00
#
_symmetry.space_group_name_H-M   'P 1'
#
loop_
_entity.id
_entity.type
_entity.pdbx_description
1 polymer ?
#
loop_
_entity_poly.entity_id
_entity_poly.type
_entity_poly.pdbx_seq_one_letter_code
_entity_poly.pdbx_strand_id
1 'polypeptide(L)'
;MKEINEIRFNETNIQLKDNLVKGSILPEKIADLDRNITVQKDTIIEGAVYSYKLEIQQGNADFQGAVFTQLEMYINTEAEGDIIFRKSVGSANSIVSRSTTCTLTFCSDINAKRVTLCNAFVAGSIYADEITLINCVVIGGVFATQSVDFTNSMVGTFNSPSVKVADQITILLPSAFSIEKINTVPGTKFYNLCLADLGSLYKGNPQSPSSGRIEMSVDSDEVKTTLTSEETQKTLRSYTVVGKVLAADLLDVDKFQNHFLLTAASLGSQLLKEFELGADAKRGPAPLTFEKLREFFFNILYGKIEIQSIGGKFNISEITGKFGQN
;
A
#
# COMPACT_ATOMS: atom_id res chain seq x y z
N MET A 1 -4.78 1.27 -31.34
CA MET A 1 -3.74 0.42 -30.73
C MET A 1 -3.38 -0.68 -31.71
N LYS A 2 -2.08 -0.97 -31.93
CA LYS A 2 -1.60 -2.03 -32.83
C LYS A 2 -1.53 -3.34 -32.05
N GLU A 3 -2.33 -4.32 -32.47
CA GLU A 3 -2.38 -5.65 -31.86
C GLU A 3 -1.15 -6.49 -32.24
N ILE A 4 -0.60 -7.19 -31.24
CA ILE A 4 0.52 -8.13 -31.38
C ILE A 4 0.10 -9.45 -30.73
N ASN A 5 -0.10 -10.47 -31.56
CA ASN A 5 -0.64 -11.78 -31.15
C ASN A 5 0.43 -12.80 -30.77
N GLU A 6 1.57 -12.78 -31.46
CA GLU A 6 2.72 -13.64 -31.17
C GLU A 6 3.98 -12.79 -31.35
N ILE A 7 4.85 -12.74 -30.34
CA ILE A 7 6.01 -11.86 -30.37
C ILE A 7 7.32 -12.63 -30.43
N ARG A 8 7.73 -12.93 -31.67
CA ARG A 8 9.09 -13.35 -31.97
C ARG A 8 9.98 -12.12 -32.06
N PHE A 9 10.51 -11.69 -30.91
CA PHE A 9 11.51 -10.64 -30.87
C PHE A 9 12.89 -11.26 -31.16
N ASN A 10 13.48 -10.94 -32.31
CA ASN A 10 14.88 -11.26 -32.60
C ASN A 10 15.84 -10.22 -31.98
N GLU A 11 15.33 -9.34 -31.12
CA GLU A 11 16.04 -8.17 -30.62
C GLU A 11 16.21 -8.23 -29.10
N THR A 12 17.36 -7.73 -28.64
CA THR A 12 17.69 -7.59 -27.20
C THR A 12 16.87 -6.50 -26.50
N ASN A 13 16.15 -5.67 -27.25
CA ASN A 13 15.32 -4.61 -26.71
C ASN A 13 13.95 -4.59 -27.41
N ILE A 14 12.89 -4.62 -26.63
CA ILE A 14 11.50 -4.52 -27.08
C ILE A 14 11.04 -3.09 -26.84
N GLN A 15 10.54 -2.42 -27.88
CA GLN A 15 9.90 -1.11 -27.74
C GLN A 15 8.41 -1.24 -28.02
N LEU A 16 7.59 -0.85 -27.04
CA LEU A 16 6.14 -0.86 -27.13
C LEU A 16 5.63 0.58 -27.18
N LYS A 17 4.85 0.88 -28.23
CA LYS A 17 4.29 2.21 -28.51
C LYS A 17 2.92 2.04 -29.16
N ASP A 18 1.87 2.38 -28.43
CA ASP A 18 0.47 2.25 -28.87
C ASP A 18 0.09 0.78 -29.14
N ASN A 19 0.54 -0.17 -28.30
CA ASN A 19 0.44 -1.63 -28.52
C ASN A 19 -0.55 -2.36 -27.60
N LEU A 20 -1.22 -3.36 -28.16
CA LEU A 20 -1.94 -4.39 -27.41
C LEU A 20 -1.22 -5.73 -27.57
N VAL A 21 -0.67 -6.26 -26.49
CA VAL A 21 0.08 -7.51 -26.46
C VAL A 21 -0.79 -8.59 -25.79
N LYS A 22 -1.30 -9.55 -26.57
CA LYS A 22 -2.16 -10.63 -26.04
C LYS A 22 -1.38 -11.77 -25.39
N GLY A 23 -0.18 -12.02 -25.90
CA GLY A 23 0.69 -13.10 -25.42
C GLY A 23 1.49 -12.73 -24.18
N SER A 24 2.12 -13.75 -23.57
CA SER A 24 3.13 -13.51 -22.54
C SER A 24 4.48 -13.16 -23.19
N ILE A 25 5.25 -12.28 -22.56
CA ILE A 25 6.62 -11.96 -22.94
C ILE A 25 7.54 -12.73 -21.98
N LEU A 26 7.84 -13.99 -22.31
CA LEU A 26 8.68 -14.87 -21.49
C LEU A 26 9.94 -15.27 -22.25
N PRO A 27 11.05 -15.57 -21.56
CA PRO A 27 12.25 -16.07 -22.20
C PRO A 27 12.00 -17.48 -22.73
N GLU A 28 12.28 -17.72 -24.01
CA GLU A 28 12.26 -19.05 -24.61
C GLU A 28 13.68 -19.63 -24.72
N LYS A 29 14.69 -18.75 -24.77
CA LYS A 29 16.10 -19.09 -24.90
C LYS A 29 16.93 -18.26 -23.92
N ILE A 30 18.15 -18.72 -23.64
CA ILE A 30 19.09 -18.04 -22.73
C ILE A 30 19.33 -16.58 -23.14
N ALA A 31 19.44 -16.29 -24.44
CA ALA A 31 19.64 -14.94 -24.96
C ALA A 31 18.49 -13.97 -24.64
N ASP A 32 17.31 -14.48 -24.27
CA ASP A 32 16.15 -13.67 -23.91
C ASP A 32 16.20 -13.20 -22.46
N LEU A 33 17.07 -13.79 -21.62
CA LEU A 33 17.20 -13.43 -20.21
C LEU A 33 17.73 -12.00 -20.01
N ASP A 34 18.51 -11.50 -20.98
CA ASP A 34 19.08 -10.15 -20.98
C ASP A 34 18.20 -9.14 -21.73
N ARG A 35 16.97 -9.52 -22.10
CA ARG A 35 16.11 -8.70 -22.94
C ARG A 35 15.46 -7.55 -22.16
N ASN A 36 15.62 -6.33 -22.66
CA ASN A 36 14.96 -5.15 -22.10
C ASN A 36 13.59 -4.90 -22.75
N ILE A 37 12.68 -4.31 -21.99
CA ILE A 37 11.37 -3.85 -22.48
C ILE A 37 11.22 -2.37 -22.15
N THR A 38 10.86 -1.56 -23.13
CA THR A 38 10.59 -0.14 -22.97
C THR A 38 9.18 0.19 -23.47
N VAL A 39 8.33 0.71 -22.58
CA VAL A 39 7.00 1.24 -22.92
C VAL A 39 7.12 2.74 -23.15
N GLN A 40 6.91 3.18 -24.40
CA GLN A 40 7.08 4.57 -24.82
C GLN A 40 5.76 5.35 -24.91
N LYS A 41 4.64 4.65 -25.02
CA LYS A 41 3.27 5.19 -25.11
C LYS A 41 2.27 4.13 -24.64
N ASP A 42 0.98 4.51 -24.65
CA ASP A 42 -0.19 3.69 -24.38
C ASP A 42 -0.02 2.22 -24.77
N THR A 43 0.06 1.33 -23.79
CA THR A 43 0.33 -0.09 -24.01
C THR A 43 -0.45 -0.95 -23.04
N ILE A 44 -1.05 -2.03 -23.55
CA ILE A 44 -1.70 -3.06 -22.74
C ILE A 44 -0.97 -4.38 -22.96
N ILE A 45 -0.63 -5.09 -21.89
CA ILE A 45 -0.01 -6.41 -21.93
C ILE A 45 -0.86 -7.38 -21.10
N GLU A 46 -1.52 -8.32 -21.78
CA GLU A 46 -2.44 -9.27 -21.16
C GLU A 46 -1.70 -10.42 -20.47
N GLY A 47 -0.62 -10.90 -21.10
CA GLY A 47 0.19 -12.00 -20.61
C GLY A 47 1.21 -11.63 -19.53
N ALA A 48 1.87 -12.65 -18.98
CA ALA A 48 2.96 -12.46 -18.03
C ALA A 48 4.18 -11.83 -18.72
N VAL A 49 4.96 -11.06 -17.98
CA VAL A 49 6.14 -10.35 -18.49
C VAL A 49 7.37 -10.71 -17.69
N TYR A 50 8.39 -11.17 -18.40
CA TYR A 50 9.76 -11.23 -17.93
C TYR A 50 10.60 -10.24 -18.72
N SER A 51 11.51 -9.55 -18.05
CA SER A 51 12.56 -8.76 -18.70
C SER A 51 13.80 -8.66 -17.84
N TYR A 52 14.93 -8.33 -18.44
CA TYR A 52 16.11 -7.90 -17.71
C TYR A 52 15.86 -6.54 -17.06
N LYS A 53 15.50 -5.54 -17.87
CA LYS A 53 14.99 -4.24 -17.43
C LYS A 53 13.63 -3.96 -18.06
N LEU A 54 12.66 -3.53 -17.25
CA LEU A 54 11.41 -2.94 -17.72
C LEU A 54 11.44 -1.45 -17.45
N GLU A 55 11.30 -0.64 -18.50
CA GLU A 55 11.23 0.81 -18.40
C GLU A 55 9.89 1.33 -18.93
N ILE A 56 9.19 2.14 -18.15
CA ILE A 56 7.97 2.85 -18.60
C ILE A 56 8.31 4.33 -18.70
N GLN A 57 8.33 4.85 -19.93
CA GLN A 57 8.75 6.21 -20.24
C GLN A 57 7.57 7.18 -20.24
N GLN A 58 6.45 6.81 -20.89
CA GLN A 58 5.30 7.69 -21.04
C GLN A 58 4.03 6.90 -21.39
N GLY A 59 2.87 7.47 -21.06
CA GLY A 59 1.56 7.01 -21.50
C GLY A 59 0.94 6.00 -20.56
N ASN A 60 -0.28 5.59 -20.90
CA ASN A 60 -1.01 4.61 -20.10
C ASN A 60 -0.36 3.22 -20.25
N ALA A 61 -0.17 2.49 -19.16
CA ALA A 61 0.40 1.14 -19.22
C ALA A 61 -0.41 0.20 -18.34
N ASP A 62 -1.05 -0.81 -18.93
CA ASP A 62 -1.84 -1.81 -18.20
C ASP A 62 -1.21 -3.20 -18.35
N PHE A 63 -0.60 -3.68 -17.27
CA PHE A 63 -0.03 -5.02 -17.15
C PHE A 63 -1.02 -5.93 -16.44
N GLN A 64 -1.70 -6.78 -17.20
CA GLN A 64 -2.72 -7.69 -16.66
C GLN A 64 -2.14 -9.02 -16.16
N GLY A 65 -0.98 -9.41 -16.67
CA GLY A 65 -0.18 -10.53 -16.19
C GLY A 65 0.76 -10.17 -15.03
N ALA A 66 1.39 -11.18 -14.44
CA ALA A 66 2.46 -10.97 -13.47
C ALA A 66 3.71 -10.43 -14.17
N VAL A 67 4.45 -9.56 -13.49
CA VAL A 67 5.65 -8.92 -14.04
C VAL A 67 6.85 -9.32 -13.19
N PHE A 68 7.93 -9.78 -13.83
CA PHE A 68 9.20 -10.05 -13.18
C PHE A 68 10.34 -9.38 -13.93
N THR A 69 11.24 -8.73 -13.20
CA THR A 69 12.47 -8.13 -13.76
C THR A 69 13.72 -8.71 -13.13
N GLN A 70 14.76 -8.97 -13.92
CA GLN A 70 16.02 -9.47 -13.36
C GLN A 70 16.86 -8.37 -12.72
N LEU A 71 16.98 -7.21 -13.38
CA LEU A 71 17.79 -6.09 -12.91
C LEU A 71 16.93 -5.00 -12.28
N GLU A 72 15.94 -4.50 -13.03
CA GLU A 72 15.18 -3.33 -12.59
C GLU A 72 13.83 -3.19 -13.30
N MET A 73 12.81 -2.79 -12.55
CA MET A 73 11.62 -2.12 -13.08
C MET A 73 11.72 -0.63 -12.76
N TYR A 74 11.74 0.21 -13.79
CA TYR A 74 11.89 1.65 -13.66
C TYR A 74 10.73 2.40 -14.33
N ILE A 75 10.12 3.32 -13.60
CA ILE A 75 9.16 4.27 -14.14
C ILE A 75 9.83 5.63 -14.19
N ASN A 76 9.88 6.20 -15.39
CA ASN A 76 10.50 7.48 -15.64
C ASN A 76 9.86 8.57 -14.75
N THR A 77 10.68 9.46 -14.20
CA THR A 77 10.24 10.53 -13.29
C THR A 77 9.27 11.50 -13.98
N GLU A 78 9.40 11.67 -15.30
CA GLU A 78 8.54 12.53 -16.11
C GLU A 78 7.35 11.77 -16.72
N ALA A 79 7.20 10.47 -16.43
CA ALA A 79 6.10 9.69 -16.96
C ALA A 79 4.75 10.26 -16.52
N GLU A 80 3.81 10.36 -17.46
CA GLU A 80 2.41 10.71 -17.22
C GLU A 80 1.48 9.59 -17.68
N GLY A 81 0.24 9.61 -17.19
CA GLY A 81 -0.80 8.62 -17.48
C GLY A 81 -1.03 7.63 -16.33
N ASP A 82 -1.91 6.67 -16.58
CA ASP A 82 -2.25 5.60 -15.64
C ASP A 82 -1.38 4.37 -15.89
N ILE A 83 -0.55 4.02 -14.92
CA ILE A 83 0.34 2.85 -14.95
C ILE A 83 -0.18 1.86 -13.90
N ILE A 84 -0.70 0.73 -14.37
CA ILE A 84 -1.43 -0.24 -13.55
C ILE A 84 -0.81 -1.63 -13.72
N PHE A 85 -0.43 -2.23 -12.59
CA PHE A 85 -0.02 -3.63 -12.50
C PHE A 85 -1.10 -4.43 -11.78
N ARG A 86 -1.83 -5.27 -12.51
CA ARG A 86 -2.98 -6.01 -11.97
C ARG A 86 -2.57 -7.25 -11.16
N LYS A 87 -1.38 -7.78 -11.38
CA LYS A 87 -0.85 -8.94 -10.63
C LYS A 87 0.46 -8.58 -9.95
N SER A 88 1.00 -9.53 -9.20
CA SER A 88 2.22 -9.35 -8.44
C SER A 88 3.38 -8.90 -9.33
N VAL A 89 4.20 -8.00 -8.78
CA VAL A 89 5.38 -7.46 -9.45
C VAL A 89 6.63 -7.85 -8.67
N GLY A 90 7.53 -8.55 -9.34
CA GLY A 90 8.78 -9.02 -8.80
C GLY A 90 9.99 -8.34 -9.46
N SER A 91 11.06 -8.14 -8.69
CA SER A 91 12.39 -7.90 -9.24
C SER A 91 13.45 -8.64 -8.44
N ALA A 92 14.43 -9.26 -9.09
CA ALA A 92 15.55 -9.82 -8.34
C ALA A 92 16.43 -8.73 -7.70
N ASN A 93 16.32 -7.47 -8.12
CA ASN A 93 17.15 -6.39 -7.62
C ASN A 93 16.36 -5.11 -7.28
N SER A 94 15.73 -4.39 -8.21
CA SER A 94 15.04 -3.15 -7.83
C SER A 94 13.74 -2.83 -8.56
N ILE A 95 12.84 -2.18 -7.84
CA ILE A 95 11.62 -1.55 -8.35
C ILE A 95 11.67 -0.07 -7.96
N VAL A 96 11.67 0.81 -8.97
CA VAL A 96 11.91 2.24 -8.78
C VAL A 96 10.89 3.07 -9.56
N SER A 97 10.18 3.94 -8.84
CA SER A 97 9.43 5.06 -9.40
C SER A 97 9.66 6.30 -8.55
N ARG A 98 10.05 7.40 -9.20
CA ARG A 98 10.11 8.73 -8.59
C ARG A 98 9.15 9.71 -9.26
N SER A 99 8.28 9.22 -10.14
CA SER A 99 7.30 10.07 -10.80
C SER A 99 6.31 10.63 -9.79
N THR A 100 6.01 11.91 -9.95
CA THR A 100 4.94 12.61 -9.22
C THR A 100 3.76 12.94 -10.14
N THR A 101 3.91 12.66 -11.43
CA THR A 101 2.99 13.08 -12.50
C THR A 101 2.14 11.93 -13.03
N CYS A 102 2.58 10.67 -12.89
CA CYS A 102 1.76 9.51 -13.24
C CYS A 102 0.89 9.05 -12.07
N THR A 103 -0.21 8.38 -12.40
CA THR A 103 -0.94 7.52 -11.46
C THR A 103 -0.31 6.15 -11.47
N LEU A 104 0.46 5.80 -10.43
CA LEU A 104 1.06 4.48 -10.30
C LEU A 104 0.24 3.60 -9.35
N THR A 105 -0.17 2.45 -9.86
CA THR A 105 -1.02 1.49 -9.15
C THR A 105 -0.47 0.07 -9.23
N PHE A 106 -0.33 -0.56 -8.08
CA PHE A 106 -0.10 -2.00 -7.94
C PHE A 106 -1.30 -2.64 -7.26
N CYS A 107 -2.01 -3.52 -7.95
CA CYS A 107 -3.21 -4.19 -7.43
C CYS A 107 -2.87 -5.43 -6.60
N SER A 108 -1.60 -5.75 -6.39
CA SER A 108 -1.12 -6.94 -5.67
C SER A 108 0.24 -6.68 -5.02
N ASP A 109 0.89 -7.75 -4.55
CA ASP A 109 2.15 -7.69 -3.82
C ASP A 109 3.33 -7.29 -4.70
N ILE A 110 4.29 -6.63 -4.06
CA ILE A 110 5.58 -6.23 -4.63
C ILE A 110 6.68 -7.00 -3.90
N ASN A 111 7.61 -7.61 -4.65
CA ASN A 111 8.77 -8.29 -4.08
C ASN A 111 10.04 -7.86 -4.83
N ALA A 112 11.00 -7.25 -4.13
CA ALA A 112 12.31 -6.94 -4.71
C ALA A 112 13.40 -6.84 -3.66
N LYS A 113 14.68 -6.80 -4.05
CA LYS A 113 15.74 -6.48 -3.09
C LYS A 113 15.62 -5.03 -2.58
N ARG A 114 15.32 -4.08 -3.47
CA ARG A 114 15.07 -2.67 -3.13
C ARG A 114 13.80 -2.16 -3.78
N VAL A 115 13.00 -1.39 -3.02
CA VAL A 115 11.80 -0.73 -3.53
C VAL A 115 11.86 0.76 -3.22
N THR A 116 11.74 1.61 -4.23
CA THR A 116 11.62 3.06 -4.07
C THR A 116 10.41 3.54 -4.84
N LEU A 117 9.38 4.03 -4.15
CA LEU A 117 8.15 4.53 -4.78
C LEU A 117 7.85 5.95 -4.33
N CYS A 118 7.38 6.75 -5.28
CA CYS A 118 6.76 8.04 -5.04
C CYS A 118 5.35 8.06 -5.62
N ASN A 119 4.40 8.65 -4.91
CA ASN A 119 3.01 8.85 -5.36
C ASN A 119 2.34 7.56 -5.88
N ALA A 120 2.60 6.43 -5.20
CA ALA A 120 2.14 5.11 -5.62
C ALA A 120 1.06 4.56 -4.69
N PHE A 121 0.09 3.85 -5.26
CA PHE A 121 -0.87 3.04 -4.54
C PHE A 121 -0.52 1.56 -4.66
N VAL A 122 -0.44 0.85 -3.53
CA VAL A 122 -0.19 -0.58 -3.46
C VAL A 122 -1.31 -1.23 -2.66
N ALA A 123 -2.14 -2.04 -3.32
CA ALA A 123 -3.19 -2.81 -2.67
C ALA A 123 -2.62 -3.94 -1.80
N GLY A 124 -1.61 -4.64 -2.32
CA GLY A 124 -0.94 -5.72 -1.60
C GLY A 124 0.08 -5.23 -0.57
N SER A 125 1.01 -6.11 -0.27
CA SER A 125 2.15 -5.86 0.61
C SER A 125 3.44 -5.66 -0.19
N ILE A 126 4.42 -4.99 0.43
CA ILE A 126 5.76 -4.81 -0.13
C ILE A 126 6.74 -5.63 0.70
N TYR A 127 7.53 -6.47 0.03
CA TYR A 127 8.61 -7.26 0.63
C TYR A 127 9.95 -6.87 0.00
N ALA A 128 10.89 -6.40 0.81
CA ALA A 128 12.25 -6.08 0.32
C ALA A 128 13.33 -6.11 1.41
N ASP A 129 14.58 -5.81 1.03
CA ASP A 129 15.62 -5.52 2.00
C ASP A 129 15.55 -4.06 2.44
N GLU A 130 15.44 -3.15 1.47
CA GLU A 130 15.36 -1.70 1.68
C GLU A 130 14.13 -1.14 0.96
N ILE A 131 13.35 -0.33 1.68
CA ILE A 131 12.12 0.28 1.14
C ILE A 131 12.15 1.79 1.39
N THR A 132 11.84 2.58 0.36
CA THR A 132 11.65 4.02 0.47
C THR A 132 10.30 4.41 -0.13
N LEU A 133 9.45 5.04 0.67
CA LEU A 133 8.10 5.42 0.28
C LEU A 133 7.86 6.91 0.54
N ILE A 134 7.45 7.63 -0.50
CA ILE A 134 7.19 9.07 -0.45
C ILE A 134 5.81 9.34 -1.03
N ASN A 135 4.88 9.89 -0.26
CA ASN A 135 3.49 10.10 -0.71
C ASN A 135 2.83 8.81 -1.19
N CYS A 136 3.07 7.69 -0.51
CA CYS A 136 2.53 6.39 -0.91
C CYS A 136 1.36 5.96 -0.03
N VAL A 137 0.45 5.18 -0.61
CA VAL A 137 -0.57 4.43 0.11
C VAL A 137 -0.33 2.95 -0.12
N VAL A 138 -0.05 2.20 0.94
CA VAL A 138 0.08 0.74 0.93
C VAL A 138 -1.01 0.16 1.81
N ILE A 139 -1.99 -0.54 1.25
CA ILE A 139 -3.09 -1.09 2.03
C ILE A 139 -2.63 -2.30 2.84
N GLY A 140 -1.76 -3.13 2.26
CA GLY A 140 -1.11 -4.25 2.94
C GLY A 140 0.04 -3.83 3.86
N GLY A 141 0.93 -4.78 4.15
CA GLY A 141 2.09 -4.55 5.02
C GLY A 141 3.35 -4.13 4.25
N VAL A 142 4.24 -3.41 4.93
CA VAL A 142 5.58 -3.09 4.44
C VAL A 142 6.60 -3.87 5.27
N PHE A 143 7.22 -4.88 4.65
CA PHE A 143 8.11 -5.83 5.32
C PHE A 143 9.52 -5.68 4.74
N ALA A 144 10.43 -5.09 5.52
CA ALA A 144 11.81 -4.93 5.10
C ALA A 144 12.78 -5.72 5.99
N THR A 145 13.74 -6.40 5.39
CA THR A 145 14.75 -7.17 6.14
C THR A 145 15.88 -6.32 6.68
N GLN A 146 16.06 -5.08 6.19
CA GLN A 146 17.11 -4.15 6.63
C GLN A 146 16.55 -2.80 7.07
N SER A 147 15.88 -2.06 6.18
CA SER A 147 15.41 -0.70 6.50
C SER A 147 14.16 -0.25 5.75
N VAL A 148 13.41 0.66 6.37
CA VAL A 148 12.33 1.42 5.73
C VAL A 148 12.43 2.91 6.01
N ASP A 149 12.36 3.71 4.95
CA ASP A 149 12.26 5.15 4.99
C ASP A 149 10.86 5.58 4.51
N PHE A 150 10.08 6.18 5.40
CA PHE A 150 8.77 6.75 5.09
C PHE A 150 8.81 8.27 5.10
N THR A 151 8.21 8.89 4.08
CA THR A 151 7.89 10.32 4.06
C THR A 151 6.43 10.49 3.62
N ASN A 152 5.63 11.16 4.43
CA ASN A 152 4.20 11.41 4.17
C ASN A 152 3.48 10.20 3.55
N SER A 153 3.35 9.08 4.28
CA SER A 153 2.85 7.82 3.71
C SER A 153 1.87 7.12 4.62
N MET A 154 0.95 6.37 4.01
CA MET A 154 -0.06 5.57 4.69
C MET A 154 0.20 4.09 4.42
N VAL A 155 0.24 3.27 5.46
CA VAL A 155 0.53 1.84 5.34
C VAL A 155 -0.41 0.98 6.19
N GLY A 156 -0.70 -0.24 5.77
CA GLY A 156 -1.43 -1.21 6.57
C GLY A 156 -0.74 -1.47 7.90
N THR A 157 0.48 -1.98 7.83
CA THR A 157 1.41 -2.18 8.95
C THR A 157 2.83 -2.16 8.41
N PHE A 158 3.84 -2.19 9.27
CA PHE A 158 5.21 -2.45 8.84
C PHE A 158 5.98 -3.30 9.85
N ASN A 159 7.02 -3.97 9.35
CA ASN A 159 8.03 -4.65 10.15
C ASN A 159 9.39 -4.44 9.50
N SER A 160 10.32 -3.81 10.21
CA SER A 160 11.68 -3.62 9.74
C SER A 160 12.69 -3.39 10.86
N PRO A 161 13.94 -3.88 10.76
CA PRO A 161 14.95 -3.61 11.77
C PRO A 161 15.17 -2.11 12.03
N SER A 162 15.39 -1.31 10.99
CA SER A 162 15.63 0.13 11.08
C SER A 162 14.54 0.90 10.35
N VAL A 163 13.95 1.89 11.01
CA VAL A 163 12.83 2.67 10.45
C VAL A 163 13.10 4.14 10.64
N LYS A 164 13.00 4.90 9.54
CA LYS A 164 13.04 6.36 9.55
C LYS A 164 11.70 6.91 9.07
N VAL A 165 11.20 7.91 9.78
CA VAL A 165 9.94 8.56 9.46
C VAL A 165 10.11 10.07 9.38
N ALA A 166 9.48 10.66 8.37
CA ALA A 166 9.42 12.10 8.16
C ALA A 166 8.00 12.55 7.79
N ASP A 167 7.66 13.76 8.20
CA ASP A 167 6.37 14.42 7.93
C ASP A 167 5.17 13.73 8.59
N GLN A 168 4.30 13.04 7.84
CA GLN A 168 3.13 12.38 8.43
C GLN A 168 3.08 10.90 8.03
N ILE A 169 3.14 10.00 9.01
CA ILE A 169 2.95 8.57 8.75
C ILE A 169 1.64 8.09 9.36
N THR A 170 0.86 7.33 8.59
CA THR A 170 -0.43 6.80 9.00
C THR A 170 -0.44 5.28 8.92
N ILE A 171 -0.86 4.60 9.99
CA ILE A 171 -1.03 3.15 10.02
C ILE A 171 -2.52 2.79 10.00
N LEU A 172 -2.90 1.81 9.18
CA LEU A 172 -4.30 1.34 9.05
C LEU A 172 -4.62 0.18 10.00
N LEU A 173 -3.62 -0.62 10.37
CA LEU A 173 -3.74 -1.73 11.33
C LEU A 173 -3.22 -1.32 12.71
N PRO A 174 -3.61 -2.03 13.79
CA PRO A 174 -3.39 -1.53 15.15
C PRO A 174 -1.93 -1.47 15.62
N SER A 175 -1.01 -2.14 14.91
CA SER A 175 0.38 -2.32 15.35
C SER A 175 1.37 -2.25 14.20
N ALA A 176 2.59 -1.82 14.50
CA ALA A 176 3.77 -1.91 13.65
C ALA A 176 5.02 -2.26 14.46
N PHE A 177 6.08 -2.73 13.80
CA PHE A 177 7.20 -3.41 14.47
C PHE A 177 8.56 -2.92 13.98
N SER A 178 9.51 -2.80 14.91
CA SER A 178 10.93 -2.62 14.58
C SER A 178 11.88 -3.25 15.59
N ILE A 179 13.17 -3.31 15.25
CA ILE A 179 14.22 -3.76 16.17
C ILE A 179 14.86 -2.55 16.84
N GLU A 180 15.32 -1.60 16.03
CA GLU A 180 15.82 -0.31 16.48
C GLU A 180 14.66 0.63 16.80
N LYS A 181 14.90 1.63 17.66
CA LYS A 181 13.89 2.66 17.90
C LYS A 181 13.67 3.46 16.62
N ILE A 182 12.41 3.72 16.26
CA ILE A 182 12.08 4.52 15.07
C ILE A 182 12.79 5.88 15.13
N ASN A 183 13.56 6.20 14.09
CA ASN A 183 14.20 7.48 13.91
C ASN A 183 13.18 8.48 13.33
N THR A 184 12.79 9.46 14.14
CA THR A 184 11.71 10.40 13.82
C THR A 184 12.27 11.78 13.56
N VAL A 185 12.05 12.35 12.37
CA VAL A 185 12.43 13.74 12.07
C VAL A 185 11.59 14.69 12.94
N PRO A 186 12.17 15.76 13.52
CA PRO A 186 11.40 16.71 14.35
C PRO A 186 10.16 17.25 13.64
N GLY A 187 9.03 17.29 14.35
CA GLY A 187 7.74 17.72 13.79
C GLY A 187 6.93 16.62 13.10
N THR A 188 7.50 15.43 12.93
CA THR A 188 6.80 14.29 12.33
C THR A 188 5.61 13.86 13.19
N LYS A 189 4.49 13.54 12.53
CA LYS A 189 3.27 13.02 13.15
C LYS A 189 3.05 11.56 12.79
N PHE A 190 2.61 10.80 13.76
CA PHE A 190 2.29 9.38 13.59
C PHE A 190 0.84 9.14 13.99
N TYR A 191 0.03 8.63 13.07
CA TYR A 191 -1.40 8.42 13.28
C TYR A 191 -1.81 6.98 13.04
N ASN A 192 -2.87 6.56 13.71
CA ASN A 192 -3.55 5.29 13.47
C ASN A 192 -5.01 5.51 13.12
N LEU A 193 -5.52 4.81 12.10
CA LEU A 193 -6.89 4.94 11.61
C LEU A 193 -7.83 3.80 11.98
N CYS A 194 -7.44 2.86 12.85
CA CYS A 194 -8.29 1.72 13.19
C CYS A 194 -9.66 2.12 13.74
N LEU A 195 -9.73 3.25 14.47
CA LEU A 195 -10.98 3.78 15.04
C LEU A 195 -11.63 4.88 14.19
N ALA A 196 -11.07 5.25 13.03
CA ALA A 196 -11.67 6.24 12.15
C ALA A 196 -12.89 5.66 11.44
N ASP A 197 -13.97 6.42 11.25
CA ASP A 197 -15.13 5.93 10.49
C ASP A 197 -14.90 6.07 8.98
N LEU A 198 -14.02 5.23 8.43
CA LEU A 198 -13.66 5.27 7.02
C LEU A 198 -14.86 4.90 6.14
N GLY A 199 -15.76 4.05 6.63
CA GLY A 199 -17.00 3.67 5.95
C GLY A 199 -17.92 4.86 5.69
N SER A 200 -18.21 5.65 6.74
CA SER A 200 -19.01 6.87 6.58
C SER A 200 -18.31 7.90 5.72
N LEU A 201 -17.01 8.12 5.90
CA LEU A 201 -16.23 9.04 5.08
C LEU A 201 -16.25 8.65 3.59
N TYR A 202 -16.10 7.37 3.27
CA TYR A 202 -16.17 6.87 1.90
C TYR A 202 -17.53 7.13 1.25
N LYS A 203 -18.61 7.02 2.04
CA LYS A 203 -19.99 7.33 1.62
C LYS A 203 -20.29 8.84 1.55
N GLY A 204 -19.38 9.70 2.01
CA GLY A 204 -19.61 11.14 2.14
C GLY A 204 -20.52 11.52 3.32
N ASN A 205 -20.67 10.63 4.30
CA ASN A 205 -21.47 10.85 5.50
C ASN A 205 -20.62 11.47 6.63
N PRO A 206 -21.24 12.15 7.62
CA PRO A 206 -20.56 12.61 8.82
C PRO A 206 -19.91 11.46 9.60
N GLN A 207 -18.77 11.73 10.23
CA GLN A 207 -18.09 10.79 11.12
C GLN A 207 -18.87 10.65 12.44
N SER A 208 -18.90 9.44 13.01
CA SER A 208 -19.43 9.24 14.36
C SER A 208 -18.60 10.04 15.39
N PRO A 209 -19.21 10.71 16.39
CA PRO A 209 -18.49 11.47 17.41
C PRO A 209 -17.45 10.66 18.21
N SER A 210 -17.63 9.35 18.31
CA SER A 210 -16.72 8.42 19.02
C SER A 210 -15.64 7.79 18.13
N SER A 211 -15.63 8.13 16.84
CA SER A 211 -14.65 7.62 15.86
C SER A 211 -13.59 8.66 15.54
N GLY A 212 -12.42 8.25 15.08
CA GLY A 212 -11.40 9.19 14.62
C GLY A 212 -10.00 8.60 14.56
N ARG A 213 -9.06 9.41 14.09
CA ARG A 213 -7.64 9.06 14.11
C ARG A 213 -7.06 9.21 15.52
N ILE A 214 -6.15 8.32 15.86
CA ILE A 214 -5.41 8.33 17.12
C ILE A 214 -3.98 8.79 16.82
N GLU A 215 -3.50 9.81 17.52
CA GLU A 215 -2.07 10.15 17.49
C GLU A 215 -1.28 9.09 18.28
N MET A 216 -0.32 8.47 17.61
CA MET A 216 0.61 7.50 18.17
C MET A 216 1.87 8.21 18.65
N SER A 217 2.30 7.89 19.86
CA SER A 217 3.58 8.35 20.38
C SER A 217 4.58 7.21 20.31
N VAL A 218 5.66 7.42 19.56
CA VAL A 218 6.79 6.46 19.44
C VAL A 218 7.43 6.19 20.80
N ASP A 219 7.30 7.11 21.77
CA ASP A 219 7.87 6.96 23.11
C ASP A 219 6.93 6.24 24.09
N SER A 220 5.62 6.57 24.07
CA SER A 220 4.68 6.06 25.08
C SER A 220 3.85 4.85 24.63
N ASP A 221 3.67 4.66 23.32
CA ASP A 221 2.95 3.51 22.76
C ASP A 221 3.92 2.38 22.35
N GLU A 222 5.19 2.46 22.77
CA GLU A 222 6.22 1.43 22.58
C GLU A 222 6.09 0.32 23.64
N VAL A 223 5.95 -0.92 23.16
CA VAL A 223 6.02 -2.14 23.96
C VAL A 223 7.29 -2.90 23.56
N LYS A 224 8.17 -3.15 24.53
CA LYS A 224 9.42 -3.91 24.33
C LYS A 224 9.21 -5.37 24.72
N THR A 225 9.51 -6.26 23.80
CA THR A 225 9.53 -7.71 24.03
C THR A 225 10.94 -8.22 23.79
N THR A 226 11.47 -8.97 24.76
CA THR A 226 12.75 -9.63 24.60
C THR A 226 12.50 -11.09 24.18
N LEU A 227 13.00 -11.45 23.00
CA LEU A 227 13.02 -12.81 22.51
C LEU A 227 14.35 -13.45 22.89
N THR A 228 14.31 -14.58 23.59
CA THR A 228 15.50 -15.31 24.05
C THR A 228 15.51 -16.73 23.49
N SER A 229 16.64 -17.14 22.92
CA SER A 229 17.03 -18.54 22.71
C SER A 229 18.30 -18.84 23.52
N GLU A 230 18.72 -20.10 23.57
CA GLU A 230 19.92 -20.53 24.31
C GLU A 230 21.20 -19.75 23.93
N GLU A 231 21.28 -19.23 22.70
CA GLU A 231 22.47 -18.52 22.18
C GLU A 231 22.22 -17.05 21.82
N THR A 232 20.96 -16.60 21.72
CA THR A 232 20.65 -15.25 21.24
C THR A 232 19.54 -14.55 22.01
N GLN A 233 19.76 -13.27 22.30
CA GLN A 233 18.75 -12.37 22.83
C GLN A 233 18.50 -11.26 21.80
N LYS A 234 17.25 -11.08 21.38
CA LYS A 234 16.83 -9.99 20.49
C LYS A 234 15.69 -9.19 21.12
N THR A 235 15.79 -7.87 21.06
CA THR A 235 14.68 -6.98 21.46
C THR A 235 13.83 -6.66 20.24
N LEU A 236 12.53 -6.89 20.35
CA LEU A 236 11.50 -6.47 19.42
C LEU A 236 10.74 -5.30 20.04
N ARG A 237 10.53 -4.24 19.26
CA ARG A 237 9.71 -3.08 19.63
C ARG A 237 8.42 -3.15 18.84
N SER A 238 7.30 -3.13 19.56
CA SER A 238 5.96 -3.03 19.00
C SER A 238 5.41 -1.65 19.30
N TYR A 239 4.92 -0.95 18.27
CA TYR A 239 4.22 0.32 18.40
C TYR A 239 2.75 0.05 18.18
N THR A 240 1.96 0.13 19.24
CA THR A 240 0.60 -0.42 19.20
C THR A 240 -0.41 0.46 19.92
N VAL A 241 -1.57 0.60 19.27
CA VAL A 241 -2.77 1.19 19.86
C VAL A 241 -3.81 0.13 20.22
N VAL A 242 -3.43 -1.17 20.20
CA VAL A 242 -4.36 -2.29 20.45
C VAL A 242 -5.13 -2.12 21.76
N GLY A 243 -4.49 -1.67 22.85
CA GLY A 243 -5.20 -1.41 24.10
C GLY A 243 -6.29 -0.34 23.98
N LYS A 244 -6.02 0.73 23.21
CA LYS A 244 -6.97 1.81 22.91
C LYS A 244 -8.08 1.30 21.98
N VAL A 245 -7.75 0.48 21.00
CA VAL A 245 -8.70 -0.11 20.05
C VAL A 245 -9.63 -1.10 20.74
N LEU A 246 -9.09 -2.05 21.51
CA LEU A 246 -9.88 -3.04 22.25
C LEU A 246 -10.85 -2.39 23.25
N ALA A 247 -10.41 -1.35 23.96
CA ALA A 247 -11.28 -0.57 24.85
C ALA A 247 -12.46 0.07 24.08
N ALA A 248 -12.24 0.47 22.83
CA ALA A 248 -13.24 1.09 21.98
C ALA A 248 -14.13 0.08 21.21
N ASP A 249 -13.62 -1.13 20.93
CA ASP A 249 -14.34 -2.21 20.24
C ASP A 249 -15.27 -2.97 21.21
N LEU A 250 -14.90 -3.06 22.49
CA LEU A 250 -15.82 -3.48 23.56
C LEU A 250 -17.07 -2.59 23.66
N LEU A 251 -17.01 -1.38 23.08
CA LEU A 251 -18.08 -0.40 23.15
C LEU A 251 -18.98 -0.37 21.90
N ASP A 252 -18.49 -0.77 20.72
CA ASP A 252 -19.24 -0.66 19.46
C ASP A 252 -18.74 -1.63 18.35
N VAL A 253 -19.60 -2.57 17.94
CA VAL A 253 -19.33 -3.60 16.93
C VAL A 253 -19.56 -3.13 15.49
N ASP A 254 -20.18 -1.97 15.24
CA ASP A 254 -20.45 -1.48 13.87
C ASP A 254 -19.18 -0.99 13.13
N LYS A 255 -18.02 -0.97 13.81
CA LYS A 255 -16.70 -0.63 13.26
C LYS A 255 -16.14 -1.62 12.23
N PHE A 256 -16.83 -2.72 11.93
CA PHE A 256 -16.44 -3.70 10.90
C PHE A 256 -16.37 -3.14 9.46
N GLN A 257 -16.92 -1.95 9.19
CA GLN A 257 -16.84 -1.33 7.85
C GLN A 257 -15.40 -0.95 7.44
N ASN A 258 -14.53 -0.61 8.41
CA ASN A 258 -13.11 -0.37 8.13
C ASN A 258 -12.41 -1.62 7.62
N HIS A 259 -12.65 -2.76 8.27
CA HIS A 259 -12.11 -4.04 7.84
C HIS A 259 -12.59 -4.40 6.44
N PHE A 260 -13.84 -4.11 6.10
CA PHE A 260 -14.38 -4.35 4.77
C PHE A 260 -13.73 -3.47 3.69
N LEU A 261 -13.53 -2.17 3.96
CA LEU A 261 -12.80 -1.27 3.06
C LEU A 261 -11.35 -1.71 2.84
N LEU A 262 -10.63 -2.03 3.92
CA LEU A 262 -9.25 -2.51 3.83
C LEU A 262 -9.16 -3.83 3.08
N THR A 263 -10.09 -4.76 3.33
CA THR A 263 -10.15 -6.05 2.61
C THR A 263 -10.46 -5.86 1.13
N ALA A 264 -11.43 -4.99 0.80
CA ALA A 264 -11.75 -4.69 -0.59
C ALA A 264 -10.56 -4.05 -1.32
N ALA A 265 -9.91 -3.08 -0.67
CA ALA A 265 -8.74 -2.41 -1.22
C ALA A 265 -7.55 -3.37 -1.34
N SER A 266 -7.36 -4.33 -0.41
CA SER A 266 -6.26 -5.30 -0.46
C SER A 266 -6.47 -6.40 -1.51
N LEU A 267 -7.71 -6.81 -1.73
CA LEU A 267 -8.04 -7.81 -2.76
C LEU A 267 -7.88 -7.24 -4.17
N GLY A 268 -7.94 -5.91 -4.34
CA GLY A 268 -7.62 -5.24 -5.60
C GLY A 268 -8.39 -5.82 -6.78
N SER A 269 -7.67 -6.19 -7.84
CA SER A 269 -8.23 -6.81 -9.04
C SER A 269 -8.61 -8.30 -8.89
N GLN A 270 -8.42 -8.90 -7.71
CA GLN A 270 -8.86 -10.27 -7.42
C GLN A 270 -10.34 -10.32 -6.98
N LEU A 271 -10.98 -9.18 -6.77
CA LEU A 271 -12.43 -9.10 -6.54
C LEU A 271 -13.19 -9.54 -7.79
N LEU A 272 -13.77 -10.74 -7.72
CA LEU A 272 -14.58 -11.34 -8.80
C LEU A 272 -15.94 -10.66 -8.99
N LYS A 273 -16.35 -9.78 -8.06
CA LYS A 273 -17.63 -9.05 -8.06
C LYS A 273 -17.41 -7.62 -7.59
N GLU A 274 -18.17 -6.68 -8.15
CA GLU A 274 -18.29 -5.34 -7.61
C GLU A 274 -19.11 -5.40 -6.31
N PHE A 275 -18.53 -4.91 -5.21
CA PHE A 275 -19.22 -4.80 -3.93
C PHE A 275 -19.62 -3.35 -3.71
N GLU A 276 -20.71 -3.14 -2.98
CA GLU A 276 -21.18 -1.81 -2.62
C GLU A 276 -21.26 -1.71 -1.10
N LEU A 277 -20.89 -0.55 -0.54
CA LEU A 277 -20.92 -0.31 0.91
C LEU A 277 -22.32 0.14 1.40
N GLY A 278 -23.35 -0.07 0.59
CA GLY A 278 -24.72 0.41 0.80
C GLY A 278 -24.98 1.78 0.17
N ALA A 279 -25.99 2.49 0.70
CA ALA A 279 -26.37 3.81 0.21
C ALA A 279 -25.37 4.90 0.64
N ASP A 280 -24.94 5.72 -0.32
CA ASP A 280 -24.15 6.92 -0.10
C ASP A 280 -25.00 8.08 0.46
N ALA A 281 -24.36 9.22 0.76
CA ALA A 281 -25.04 10.43 1.23
C ALA A 281 -26.14 10.95 0.28
N LYS A 282 -26.10 10.56 -1.00
CA LYS A 282 -27.08 10.92 -2.04
C LYS A 282 -28.13 9.83 -2.27
N ARG A 283 -28.17 8.80 -1.42
CA ARG A 283 -29.04 7.60 -1.53
C ARG A 283 -28.80 6.75 -2.79
N GLY A 284 -27.68 6.93 -3.47
CA GLY A 284 -27.20 6.05 -4.53
C GLY A 284 -26.30 4.94 -3.98
N PRO A 285 -25.99 3.90 -4.76
CA PRO A 285 -25.02 2.88 -4.34
C PRO A 285 -23.62 3.50 -4.19
N ALA A 286 -22.87 3.07 -3.16
CA ALA A 286 -21.46 3.41 -2.97
C ALA A 286 -20.57 2.26 -3.49
N PRO A 287 -20.24 2.20 -4.79
CA PRO A 287 -19.47 1.10 -5.36
C PRO A 287 -18.02 1.15 -4.88
N LEU A 288 -17.46 -0.02 -4.60
CA LEU A 288 -16.08 -0.23 -4.20
C LEU A 288 -15.23 -0.59 -5.42
N THR A 289 -15.10 0.36 -6.35
CA THR A 289 -14.15 0.19 -7.44
C THR A 289 -12.74 0.54 -6.95
N PHE A 290 -11.74 -0.04 -7.61
CA PHE A 290 -10.34 0.17 -7.25
C PHE A 290 -9.96 1.65 -7.34
N GLU A 291 -10.40 2.32 -8.39
CA GLU A 291 -10.09 3.73 -8.67
C GLU A 291 -10.64 4.63 -7.56
N LYS A 292 -11.86 4.36 -7.09
CA LYS A 292 -12.48 5.10 -5.98
C LYS A 292 -11.79 4.86 -4.65
N LEU A 293 -11.40 3.62 -4.36
CA LEU A 293 -10.64 3.29 -3.15
C LEU A 293 -9.28 3.99 -3.16
N ARG A 294 -8.56 3.93 -4.28
CA ARG A 294 -7.30 4.65 -4.47
C ARG A 294 -7.47 6.14 -4.22
N GLU A 295 -8.43 6.76 -4.90
CA GLU A 295 -8.70 8.19 -4.77
C GLU A 295 -9.07 8.55 -3.32
N PHE A 296 -9.90 7.76 -2.67
CA PHE A 296 -10.29 7.96 -1.27
C PHE A 296 -9.09 8.01 -0.33
N PHE A 297 -8.20 7.02 -0.38
CA PHE A 297 -7.04 6.99 0.52
C PHE A 297 -6.02 8.09 0.20
N PHE A 298 -5.82 8.45 -1.07
CA PHE A 298 -4.99 9.62 -1.42
C PHE A 298 -5.63 10.94 -0.98
N ASN A 299 -6.95 11.07 -1.07
CA ASN A 299 -7.65 12.24 -0.57
C ASN A 299 -7.50 12.38 0.95
N ILE A 300 -7.43 11.28 1.70
CA ILE A 300 -7.06 11.30 3.13
C ILE A 300 -5.59 11.71 3.29
N LEU A 301 -4.66 11.06 2.57
CA LEU A 301 -3.22 11.32 2.68
C LEU A 301 -2.87 12.79 2.41
N TYR A 302 -3.52 13.40 1.41
CA TYR A 302 -3.34 14.80 1.03
C TYR A 302 -4.22 15.78 1.81
N GLY A 303 -4.98 15.32 2.82
CA GLY A 303 -5.79 16.17 3.68
C GLY A 303 -7.03 16.77 3.03
N LYS A 304 -7.46 16.27 1.86
CA LYS A 304 -8.74 16.66 1.24
C LYS A 304 -9.93 16.06 2.00
N ILE A 305 -9.76 14.86 2.56
CA ILE A 305 -10.71 14.24 3.50
C ILE A 305 -10.10 14.32 4.89
N GLU A 306 -10.69 15.14 5.76
CA GLU A 306 -10.23 15.29 7.13
C GLU A 306 -10.84 14.23 8.05
N ILE A 307 -9.97 13.50 8.75
CA ILE A 307 -10.38 12.55 9.78
C ILE A 307 -10.30 13.26 11.12
N GLN A 308 -11.40 13.26 11.87
CA GLN A 308 -11.45 13.90 13.18
C GLN A 308 -10.49 13.19 14.15
N SER A 309 -9.88 13.94 15.06
CA SER A 309 -8.97 13.38 16.06
C SER A 309 -9.75 12.97 17.30
N ILE A 310 -9.46 11.79 17.84
CA ILE A 310 -9.97 11.36 19.14
C ILE A 310 -8.84 11.21 20.13
N GLY A 311 -9.09 11.63 21.38
CA GLY A 311 -8.21 11.29 22.48
C GLY A 311 -8.34 9.79 22.74
N GLY A 312 -7.27 9.02 22.57
CA GLY A 312 -7.24 7.58 22.90
C GLY A 312 -7.32 7.29 24.41
N LYS A 313 -7.94 8.16 25.20
CA LYS A 313 -8.19 8.04 26.64
C LYS A 313 -9.67 7.73 26.82
N PHE A 314 -9.98 6.48 27.15
CA PHE A 314 -11.35 6.04 27.44
C PHE A 314 -11.57 6.08 28.95
N ASN A 315 -12.72 6.59 29.39
CA ASN A 315 -13.04 6.57 30.81
C ASN A 315 -13.46 5.15 31.20
N ILE A 316 -12.78 4.54 32.17
CA ILE A 316 -13.06 3.17 32.60
C ILE A 316 -14.52 2.99 33.07
N SER A 317 -15.15 4.05 33.58
CA SER A 317 -16.55 4.04 33.99
C SER A 317 -17.51 3.74 32.83
N GLU A 318 -17.15 4.10 31.60
CA GLU A 318 -17.94 3.84 30.39
C GLU A 318 -17.89 2.35 29.99
N ILE A 319 -16.79 1.65 30.33
CA ILE A 319 -16.62 0.22 30.10
C ILE A 319 -17.33 -0.59 31.19
N THR A 320 -17.16 -0.22 32.46
CA THR A 320 -17.76 -0.95 33.59
C THR A 320 -19.28 -0.81 33.69
N GLY A 321 -19.85 0.29 33.18
CA GLY A 321 -21.31 0.51 33.20
C GLY A 321 -22.12 -0.50 32.38
N LYS A 322 -21.53 -1.08 31.32
CA LYS A 322 -22.18 -2.13 30.50
C LYS A 322 -22.09 -3.53 31.10
N PHE A 323 -21.04 -3.83 31.88
CA PHE A 323 -20.84 -5.15 32.50
C PHE A 323 -21.39 -5.25 33.94
N GLY A 324 -21.78 -4.13 34.55
CA GLY A 324 -22.35 -4.05 35.90
C GLY A 324 -23.87 -4.18 35.99
N GLN A 325 -24.57 -4.43 34.87
CA GLN A 325 -25.99 -4.79 34.87
C GLN A 325 -26.14 -6.26 34.44
N ASN A 326 -25.79 -7.17 35.35
CA ASN A 326 -26.29 -8.55 35.39
C ASN A 326 -26.56 -8.91 36.85
#